data_AF-A0A922XZL4-F1
#
_entry.id   AF-A0A922XZL4-F1
#
_cell.length_a   1.000
_cell.length_b   1.000
_cell.length_c   1.000
_cell.angle_alpha   90.00
_cell.angle_beta   90.00
_cell.angle_gamma   90.00
#
_symmetry.space_group_name_H-M   'P 1'
#
loop_
_entity.id
_entity.type
_entity.pdbx_description
1 polymer ?
#
loop_
_entity_poly.entity_id
_entity_poly.type
_entity_poly.pdbx_seq_one_letter_code
_entity_poly.pdbx_strand_id
1 'polypeptide(L)'
;METEASRELYRAWVINALKALGPSTPGQVYAWVRANEAVPASDLATVTPDGKDALFEKAIRWARKDLFDGGEVASPARGIWALASGSAALTAQADRAPHRRLVSAEKSESLPQGGTIDLPPVPPSEGQGGRRISLAERPRKYCPACATETPWNSHNRCMVCQRKRSKEYSARTPRFSVEVKRRLVAEHPERCPRCSTAWSEIKPHAQHPNTPWHFDHHVSPQHGGDNSYENARIICWPCNLGKLNKLPAA
;
A
#
# COMPACT_ATOMS: atom_id res chain seq x y z
N MET A 1 -12.57 -9.29 -26.21
CA MET A 1 -11.37 -10.14 -26.11
C MET A 1 -10.24 -9.38 -26.77
N GLU A 2 -9.17 -9.11 -26.04
CA GLU A 2 -8.00 -8.41 -26.59
C GLU A 2 -7.27 -9.36 -27.55
N THR A 3 -6.96 -8.92 -28.76
CA THR A 3 -6.30 -9.79 -29.75
C THR A 3 -4.81 -9.85 -29.47
N GLU A 4 -4.16 -10.93 -29.91
CA GLU A 4 -2.70 -11.07 -29.81
C GLU A 4 -1.98 -9.92 -30.54
N ALA A 5 -2.52 -9.48 -31.69
CA ALA A 5 -2.04 -8.31 -32.42
C ALA A 5 -2.13 -7.00 -31.60
N SER A 6 -3.21 -6.83 -30.80
CA SER A 6 -3.34 -5.68 -29.90
C SER A 6 -2.26 -5.71 -28.81
N ARG A 7 -1.99 -6.88 -28.24
CA ARG A 7 -1.02 -7.05 -27.16
C ARG A 7 0.41 -6.71 -27.61
N GLU A 8 0.79 -7.17 -28.79
CA GLU A 8 2.12 -6.91 -29.35
C GLU A 8 2.33 -5.42 -29.66
N LEU A 9 1.28 -4.75 -30.14
CA LEU A 9 1.28 -3.30 -30.36
C LEU A 9 1.51 -2.52 -29.05
N TYR A 10 0.80 -2.88 -27.98
CA TYR A 10 0.99 -2.25 -26.67
C TYR A 10 2.41 -2.46 -26.10
N ARG A 11 3.01 -3.63 -26.34
CA ARG A 11 4.41 -3.90 -25.96
C ARG A 11 5.37 -2.98 -26.72
N ALA A 12 5.18 -2.85 -28.03
CA ALA A 12 5.99 -1.95 -28.86
C ALA A 12 5.94 -0.50 -28.37
N TRP A 13 4.74 0.01 -28.04
CA TRP A 13 4.55 1.36 -27.52
C TRP A 13 5.30 1.61 -26.20
N VAL A 14 5.28 0.65 -25.28
CA VAL A 14 6.05 0.75 -24.02
C VAL A 14 7.55 0.83 -24.30
N ILE A 15 8.06 0.00 -25.22
CA ILE A 15 9.48 0.03 -25.59
C ILE A 15 9.84 1.37 -26.23
N ASN A 16 9.05 1.86 -27.18
CA ASN A 16 9.27 3.14 -27.86
C ASN A 16 9.30 4.30 -26.86
N ALA A 17 8.33 4.36 -25.94
CA ALA A 17 8.28 5.36 -24.90
C ALA A 17 9.52 5.34 -24.01
N LEU A 18 9.96 4.16 -23.57
CA LEU A 18 11.14 4.04 -22.71
C LEU A 18 12.46 4.28 -23.47
N LYS A 19 12.52 4.03 -24.78
CA LYS A 19 13.66 4.44 -25.63
C LYS A 19 13.75 5.97 -25.71
N ALA A 20 12.62 6.65 -25.86
CA ALA A 20 12.57 8.10 -26.00
C ALA A 20 12.78 8.85 -24.68
N LEU A 21 12.15 8.38 -23.60
CA LEU A 21 12.16 9.07 -22.30
C LEU A 21 13.30 8.63 -21.38
N GLY A 22 13.85 7.42 -21.58
CA GLY A 22 14.64 6.75 -20.56
C GLY A 22 13.79 6.29 -19.36
N PRO A 23 14.40 6.08 -18.18
CA PRO A 23 13.69 5.66 -16.97
C PRO A 23 12.56 6.62 -16.61
N SER A 24 11.34 6.09 -16.56
CA SER A 24 10.13 6.91 -16.47
C SER A 24 9.07 6.30 -15.57
N THR A 25 8.19 7.16 -15.04
CA THR A 25 7.00 6.72 -14.31
C THR A 25 5.91 6.23 -15.28
N PRO A 26 4.93 5.42 -14.81
CA PRO A 26 3.80 5.00 -15.64
C PRO A 26 3.07 6.18 -16.29
N GLY A 27 2.84 7.26 -15.53
CA GLY A 27 2.16 8.46 -16.03
C GLY A 27 2.87 9.11 -17.21
N GLN A 28 4.20 9.20 -17.17
CA GLN A 28 5.00 9.74 -18.27
C GLN A 28 4.92 8.84 -19.52
N VAL A 29 4.95 7.52 -19.32
CA VAL A 29 4.79 6.56 -20.43
C VAL A 29 3.39 6.69 -21.05
N TYR A 30 2.34 6.79 -20.24
CA TYR A 30 0.96 6.98 -20.74
C TYR A 30 0.83 8.27 -21.55
N ALA A 31 1.38 9.38 -21.03
CA ALA A 31 1.34 10.66 -21.71
C ALA A 31 2.09 10.63 -23.04
N TRP A 32 3.28 10.00 -23.07
CA TRP A 32 4.06 9.88 -24.29
C TRP A 32 3.36 9.03 -25.35
N VAL A 33 2.82 7.87 -24.98
CA VAL A 33 2.11 7.00 -25.92
C VAL A 33 0.88 7.69 -26.51
N ARG A 34 0.09 8.40 -25.68
CA ARG A 34 -1.05 9.19 -26.19
C ARG A 34 -0.65 10.28 -27.18
N ALA A 35 0.52 10.88 -26.99
CA ALA A 35 0.99 11.98 -27.81
C ALA A 35 1.68 11.53 -29.10
N ASN A 36 2.22 10.32 -29.16
CA ASN A 36 3.10 9.87 -30.24
C ASN A 36 2.61 8.64 -31.00
N GLU A 37 1.66 7.89 -30.44
CA GLU A 37 1.18 6.64 -31.04
C GLU A 37 -0.30 6.76 -31.41
N ALA A 38 -0.71 6.04 -32.46
CA ALA A 38 -2.09 6.03 -32.95
C ALA A 38 -3.00 5.17 -32.05
N VAL A 39 -3.26 5.63 -30.81
CA VAL A 39 -4.11 4.93 -29.86
C VAL A 39 -5.58 4.99 -30.32
N PRO A 40 -6.27 3.85 -30.51
CA PRO A 40 -7.68 3.84 -30.88
C PRO A 40 -8.54 4.61 -29.88
N ALA A 41 -9.47 5.43 -30.38
CA ALA A 41 -10.38 6.20 -29.54
C ALA A 41 -11.22 5.30 -28.60
N SER A 42 -11.52 4.07 -29.03
CA SER A 42 -12.19 3.05 -28.20
C SER A 42 -11.43 2.76 -26.90
N ASP A 43 -10.10 2.73 -26.97
CA ASP A 43 -9.26 2.31 -25.84
C ASP A 43 -9.06 3.46 -24.85
N LEU A 44 -9.16 4.69 -25.34
CA LEU A 44 -9.14 5.92 -24.54
C LEU A 44 -10.50 6.22 -23.88
N ALA A 45 -11.61 5.98 -24.59
CA ALA A 45 -12.96 6.33 -24.13
C ALA A 45 -13.54 5.31 -23.14
N THR A 46 -13.05 4.07 -23.17
CA THR A 46 -13.64 3.00 -22.35
C THR A 46 -12.99 2.95 -20.97
N VAL A 47 -13.80 3.16 -19.95
CA VAL A 47 -13.42 2.88 -18.56
C VAL A 47 -13.67 1.40 -18.27
N THR A 48 -12.79 0.77 -17.49
CA THR A 48 -13.01 -0.58 -16.99
C THR A 48 -14.36 -0.72 -16.27
N PRO A 49 -14.99 -1.92 -16.22
CA PRO A 49 -16.27 -2.13 -15.53
C PRO A 49 -16.30 -1.66 -14.07
N ASP A 50 -15.13 -1.63 -13.42
CA ASP A 50 -14.96 -1.19 -12.03
C ASP A 50 -14.82 0.34 -11.88
N GLY A 51 -14.82 1.10 -12.98
CA GLY A 51 -14.74 2.56 -13.00
C GLY A 51 -13.37 3.16 -12.65
N LYS A 52 -12.35 2.32 -12.43
CA LYS A 52 -11.09 2.74 -11.78
C LYS A 52 -9.97 3.12 -12.73
N ASP A 53 -9.92 2.50 -13.91
CA ASP A 53 -8.86 2.71 -14.90
C ASP A 53 -9.46 2.79 -16.31
N ALA A 54 -8.88 3.63 -17.16
CA ALA A 54 -9.11 3.55 -18.60
C ALA A 54 -8.55 2.22 -19.15
N LEU A 55 -9.24 1.60 -20.12
CA LEU A 55 -8.78 0.34 -20.73
C LEU A 55 -7.35 0.46 -21.27
N PHE A 56 -7.03 1.60 -21.90
CA PHE A 56 -5.68 1.93 -22.35
C PHE A 56 -4.60 1.80 -21.26
N GLU A 57 -4.79 2.42 -20.10
CA GLU A 57 -3.78 2.39 -19.03
C GLU A 57 -3.60 0.97 -18.48
N LYS A 58 -4.71 0.21 -18.41
CA LYS A 58 -4.67 -1.20 -18.03
C LYS A 58 -3.88 -2.02 -19.06
N ALA A 59 -4.10 -1.83 -20.36
CA ALA A 59 -3.39 -2.52 -21.43
C ALA A 59 -1.87 -2.21 -21.38
N ILE A 60 -1.49 -0.95 -21.23
CA ILE A 60 -0.08 -0.56 -21.06
C ILE A 60 0.56 -1.21 -19.84
N ARG A 61 -0.15 -1.30 -18.70
CA ARG A 61 0.39 -1.99 -17.50
C ARG A 61 0.58 -3.48 -17.72
N TRP A 62 -0.33 -4.14 -18.45
CA TRP A 62 -0.18 -5.55 -18.81
C TRP A 62 0.99 -5.77 -19.78
N ALA A 63 1.07 -4.97 -20.84
CA ALA A 63 2.18 -5.03 -21.78
C ALA A 63 3.54 -4.83 -21.09
N ARG A 64 3.63 -3.85 -20.17
CA ARG A 64 4.82 -3.65 -19.35
C ARG A 64 5.13 -4.86 -18.46
N LYS A 65 4.10 -5.52 -17.90
CA LYS A 65 4.29 -6.71 -17.08
C LYS A 65 4.89 -7.85 -17.93
N ASP A 66 4.37 -8.05 -19.14
CA ASP A 66 4.88 -9.06 -20.06
C ASP A 66 6.34 -8.80 -20.42
N LEU A 67 6.69 -7.54 -20.74
CA LEU A 67 8.06 -7.13 -21.01
C LEU A 67 9.00 -7.29 -19.79
N PHE A 68 8.45 -7.12 -18.59
CA PHE A 68 9.21 -7.35 -17.35
C PHE A 68 9.46 -8.83 -17.10
N ASP A 69 8.45 -9.69 -17.34
CA ASP A 69 8.59 -11.14 -17.22
C ASP A 69 9.55 -11.70 -18.29
N GLY A 70 9.58 -11.11 -19.49
CA GLY A 70 10.53 -11.41 -20.58
C GLY A 70 11.94 -10.83 -20.39
N GLY A 71 12.13 -9.96 -19.38
CA GLY A 71 13.43 -9.35 -19.09
C GLY A 71 13.82 -8.19 -20.01
N GLU A 72 12.92 -7.68 -20.86
CA GLU A 72 13.19 -6.50 -21.69
C GLU A 72 13.07 -5.18 -20.91
N VAL A 73 12.24 -5.16 -19.85
CA VAL A 73 12.01 -4.00 -18.97
C VAL A 73 12.40 -4.34 -17.53
N ALA A 74 13.01 -3.38 -16.83
CA ALA A 74 13.41 -3.46 -15.43
C ALA A 74 12.65 -2.44 -14.54
N SER A 75 12.80 -2.59 -13.23
CA SER A 75 12.25 -1.69 -12.21
C SER A 75 13.37 -1.16 -11.30
N PRO A 76 14.17 -0.18 -11.75
CA PRO A 76 15.32 0.29 -10.96
C PRO A 76 14.91 0.94 -9.63
N ALA A 77 13.70 1.49 -9.56
CA ALA A 77 13.11 2.01 -8.33
C ALA A 77 11.60 1.77 -8.31
N ARG A 78 10.98 1.92 -7.12
CA ARG A 78 9.53 1.79 -6.96
C ARG A 78 8.82 2.81 -7.87
N GLY A 79 8.04 2.31 -8.82
CA GLY A 79 7.26 3.15 -9.73
C GLY A 79 8.06 3.72 -10.91
N ILE A 80 9.32 3.31 -11.10
CA ILE A 80 10.13 3.68 -12.28
C ILE A 80 10.28 2.46 -13.20
N TRP A 81 10.03 2.65 -14.48
CA TRP A 81 10.17 1.66 -15.55
C TRP A 81 11.35 2.06 -16.43
N ALA A 82 12.20 1.11 -16.80
CA ALA A 82 13.35 1.35 -17.67
C ALA A 82 13.61 0.14 -18.56
N LEU A 83 14.26 0.32 -19.71
CA LEU A 83 14.75 -0.80 -20.52
C LEU A 83 15.86 -1.54 -19.75
N ALA A 84 15.90 -2.86 -19.83
CA ALA A 84 16.87 -3.67 -19.10
C ALA A 84 18.33 -3.30 -19.48
N SER A 85 18.60 -3.03 -20.76
CA SER A 85 19.90 -2.58 -21.26
C SER A 85 20.32 -1.18 -20.75
N GLY A 86 19.36 -0.31 -20.42
CA GLY A 86 19.62 0.99 -19.78
C GLY A 86 19.64 0.94 -18.26
N SER A 87 19.04 -0.08 -17.65
CA SER A 87 18.91 -0.19 -16.19
C SER A 87 20.22 -0.56 -15.48
N ALA A 88 21.08 -1.35 -16.11
CA ALA A 88 22.39 -1.72 -15.57
C ALA A 88 23.30 -0.49 -15.33
N ALA A 89 23.17 0.55 -16.15
CA ALA A 89 23.89 1.80 -15.99
C ALA A 89 23.40 2.63 -14.78
N LEU A 90 22.12 2.50 -14.40
CA LEU A 90 21.53 3.25 -13.28
C LEU A 90 21.79 2.60 -11.93
N THR A 91 21.82 1.27 -11.86
CA THR A 91 22.19 0.55 -10.63
C THR A 91 23.60 0.92 -10.18
N ALA A 92 24.54 1.06 -11.14
CA ALA A 92 25.91 1.50 -10.87
C ALA A 92 26.02 2.97 -10.40
N GLN A 93 25.01 3.81 -10.66
CA GLN A 93 24.99 5.22 -10.28
C GLN A 93 24.27 5.46 -8.95
N ALA A 94 23.29 4.61 -8.59
CA ALA A 94 22.61 4.65 -7.30
C ALA A 94 23.52 4.23 -6.13
N ASP A 95 24.49 3.34 -6.36
CA ASP A 95 25.46 2.90 -5.35
C ASP A 95 26.56 3.93 -5.02
N ARG A 96 26.61 5.08 -5.72
CA ARG A 96 27.63 6.14 -5.52
C ARG A 96 27.14 7.41 -4.83
N ALA A 97 25.87 7.49 -4.43
CA ALA A 97 25.36 8.67 -3.72
C ALA A 97 25.27 8.40 -2.21
N PRO A 98 26.19 8.92 -1.37
CA PRO A 98 25.99 8.90 0.07
C PRO A 98 24.77 9.76 0.41
N HIS A 99 23.81 9.17 1.13
CA HIS A 99 22.70 9.88 1.76
C HIS A 99 23.21 10.94 2.74
N ARG A 100 23.54 12.15 2.25
CA ARG A 100 23.85 13.30 3.10
C ARG A 100 22.54 14.00 3.47
N ARG A 101 21.95 13.59 4.59
CA ARG A 101 20.92 14.35 5.30
C ARG A 101 21.65 15.46 6.06
N LEU A 102 21.59 16.69 5.57
CA LEU A 102 21.97 17.86 6.34
C LEU A 102 20.85 18.13 7.36
N VAL A 103 21.12 17.88 8.63
CA VAL A 103 20.39 18.50 9.75
C VAL A 103 21.43 18.84 10.82
N SER A 104 21.63 20.14 11.04
CA SER A 104 22.40 20.68 12.16
C SER A 104 21.47 21.03 13.32
N ALA A 105 22.10 21.11 14.51
CA ALA A 105 21.66 21.67 15.78
C ALA A 105 20.94 20.72 16.78
N GLU A 106 21.79 19.99 17.51
CA GLU A 106 21.94 20.01 18.98
C GLU A 106 20.75 20.47 19.84
N LYS A 107 20.30 19.59 20.76
CA LYS A 107 20.30 19.89 22.21
C LYS A 107 20.19 18.61 23.03
N SER A 108 21.21 18.36 23.83
CA SER A 108 21.33 17.36 24.89
C SER A 108 20.45 17.71 26.10
N GLU A 109 19.78 16.72 26.69
CA GLU A 109 19.72 16.52 28.15
C GLU A 109 19.11 15.16 28.53
N SER A 110 19.62 14.63 29.63
CA SER A 110 19.64 13.25 30.12
C SER A 110 18.40 12.80 30.90
N LEU A 111 18.03 11.51 30.76
CA LEU A 111 17.15 10.78 31.69
C LEU A 111 17.84 9.49 32.20
N PRO A 112 17.52 9.03 33.42
CA PRO A 112 18.27 7.99 34.13
C PRO A 112 17.92 6.56 33.70
N GLN A 113 18.89 5.69 33.94
CA GLN A 113 18.96 4.28 33.57
C GLN A 113 17.97 3.43 34.39
N GLY A 114 17.07 2.73 33.70
CA GLY A 114 16.21 1.67 34.24
C GLY A 114 16.50 0.36 33.51
N GLY A 115 16.76 -0.70 34.26
CA GLY A 115 17.37 -1.97 33.85
C GLY A 115 16.78 -2.67 32.63
N THR A 116 17.68 -3.11 31.75
CA THR A 116 17.44 -4.01 30.64
C THR A 116 17.26 -5.44 31.15
N ILE A 117 16.08 -6.00 30.89
CA ILE A 117 15.80 -7.43 30.91
C ILE A 117 16.52 -8.06 29.71
N ASP A 118 17.43 -9.02 29.97
CA ASP A 118 18.13 -9.79 28.94
C ASP A 118 17.13 -10.66 28.17
N LEU A 119 16.67 -10.16 27.02
CA LEU A 119 16.08 -10.97 25.98
C LEU A 119 17.21 -11.50 25.08
N PRO A 120 17.17 -12.78 24.68
CA PRO A 120 18.15 -13.34 23.75
C PRO A 120 18.16 -12.53 22.44
N PRO A 121 19.33 -12.37 21.79
CA PRO A 121 19.45 -11.55 20.60
C PRO A 121 18.54 -12.08 19.51
N VAL A 122 17.59 -11.25 19.08
CA VAL A 122 16.85 -11.45 17.83
C VAL A 122 17.91 -11.38 16.72
N PRO A 123 18.09 -12.43 15.90
CA PRO A 123 19.05 -12.39 14.82
C PRO A 123 18.72 -11.21 13.90
N PRO A 124 19.71 -10.47 13.39
CA PRO A 124 19.48 -9.33 12.54
C PRO A 124 18.62 -9.77 11.35
N SER A 125 17.45 -9.17 11.21
CA SER A 125 16.66 -9.29 10.00
C SER A 125 17.43 -8.58 8.89
N GLU A 126 18.26 -9.34 8.17
CA GLU A 126 18.96 -8.84 7.00
C GLU A 126 17.94 -8.22 6.04
N GLY A 127 18.09 -6.91 5.84
CA GLY A 127 17.39 -6.15 4.82
C GLY A 127 17.89 -6.57 3.44
N GLN A 128 17.52 -7.77 3.00
CA GLN A 128 17.64 -8.17 1.62
C GLN A 128 16.35 -7.76 0.91
N GLY A 129 16.48 -7.07 -0.24
CA GLY A 129 15.42 -6.93 -1.23
C GLY A 129 15.08 -8.32 -1.78
N GLY A 130 14.43 -9.14 -0.95
CA GLY A 130 14.38 -10.58 -1.10
C GLY A 130 13.73 -10.96 -2.42
N ARG A 131 14.48 -11.70 -3.24
CA ARG A 131 13.96 -12.48 -4.36
C ARG A 131 12.66 -13.14 -3.88
N ARG A 132 11.54 -12.90 -4.56
CA ARG A 132 10.27 -13.55 -4.19
C ARG A 132 10.47 -15.07 -4.29
N ILE A 133 10.65 -15.72 -3.15
CA ILE A 133 10.73 -17.18 -3.05
C ILE A 133 9.44 -17.74 -3.65
N SER A 134 9.58 -18.61 -4.64
CA SER A 134 8.44 -19.23 -5.32
C SER A 134 7.62 -20.04 -4.32
N LEU A 135 6.36 -20.34 -4.63
CA LEU A 135 5.52 -21.16 -3.74
C LEU A 135 6.11 -22.56 -3.49
N ALA A 136 6.86 -23.09 -4.47
CA ALA A 136 7.49 -24.40 -4.39
C ALA A 136 8.71 -24.43 -3.44
N GLU A 137 9.44 -23.31 -3.37
CA GLU A 137 10.66 -23.18 -2.55
C GLU A 137 10.39 -22.77 -1.10
N ARG A 138 9.13 -22.48 -0.76
CA ARG A 138 8.78 -22.07 0.61
C ARG A 138 8.85 -23.26 1.56
N PRO A 139 9.42 -23.10 2.76
CA PRO A 139 9.36 -24.11 3.82
C PRO A 139 7.91 -24.56 4.02
N ARG A 140 7.67 -25.87 4.09
CA ARG A 140 6.34 -26.40 4.38
C ARG A 140 6.17 -26.50 5.88
N LYS A 141 5.03 -26.06 6.41
CA LYS A 141 4.66 -26.35 7.80
C LYS A 141 3.21 -26.80 7.90
N TYR A 142 2.94 -27.47 9.01
CA TYR A 142 1.61 -27.92 9.37
C TYR A 142 0.68 -26.73 9.69
N CYS A 143 -0.49 -26.71 9.08
CA CYS A 143 -1.53 -25.75 9.37
C CYS A 143 -2.47 -26.30 10.46
N PRO A 144 -2.52 -25.71 11.67
CA PRO A 144 -3.39 -26.22 12.73
C PRO A 144 -4.88 -26.05 12.43
N ALA A 145 -5.26 -25.19 11.48
CA ALA A 145 -6.66 -24.92 11.15
C ALA A 145 -7.28 -25.93 10.17
N CYS A 146 -6.48 -26.60 9.33
CA CYS A 146 -6.97 -27.60 8.38
C CYS A 146 -6.22 -28.93 8.43
N ALA A 147 -5.28 -29.07 9.37
CA ALA A 147 -4.47 -30.27 9.54
C ALA A 147 -3.69 -30.69 8.28
N THR A 148 -3.22 -29.74 7.49
CA THR A 148 -2.52 -30.00 6.22
C THR A 148 -1.16 -29.32 6.17
N GLU A 149 -0.17 -29.96 5.55
CA GLU A 149 1.12 -29.35 5.24
C GLU A 149 1.03 -28.40 4.05
N THR A 150 1.34 -27.13 4.29
CA THR A 150 1.22 -26.07 3.29
C THR A 150 2.48 -25.21 3.24
N PRO A 151 2.75 -24.55 2.10
CA PRO A 151 3.80 -23.54 2.02
C PRO A 151 3.61 -22.47 3.11
N TRP A 152 4.65 -22.22 3.89
CA TRP A 152 4.60 -21.33 5.05
C TRP A 152 4.41 -19.87 4.63
N ASN A 153 3.65 -19.15 5.45
CA ASN A 153 3.47 -17.70 5.36
C ASN A 153 3.86 -17.07 6.72
N SER A 154 3.69 -15.76 6.87
CA SER A 154 3.96 -15.04 8.12
C SER A 154 2.91 -15.27 9.22
N HIS A 155 1.94 -16.18 9.03
CA HIS A 155 0.84 -16.45 9.95
C HIS A 155 0.90 -17.89 10.47
N ASN A 156 0.31 -18.15 11.64
CA ASN A 156 0.20 -19.51 12.21
C ASN A 156 -0.86 -20.39 11.49
N ARG A 157 -1.13 -20.16 10.20
CA ARG A 157 -2.10 -20.91 9.38
C ARG A 157 -1.83 -20.74 7.88
N CYS A 158 -2.23 -21.72 7.07
CA CYS A 158 -2.04 -21.67 5.62
C CYS A 158 -2.79 -20.50 4.96
N MET A 159 -2.39 -20.11 3.74
CA MET A 159 -3.01 -19.02 3.00
C MET A 159 -4.50 -19.25 2.70
N VAL A 160 -4.91 -20.49 2.49
CA VAL A 160 -6.34 -20.83 2.25
C VAL A 160 -7.16 -20.57 3.50
N CYS A 161 -6.75 -21.11 4.64
CA CYS A 161 -7.40 -20.87 5.94
C CYS A 161 -7.35 -19.39 6.35
N GLN A 162 -6.26 -18.68 6.05
CA GLN A 162 -6.15 -17.24 6.31
C GLN A 162 -7.15 -16.45 5.47
N ARG A 163 -7.30 -16.77 4.16
CA ARG A 163 -8.28 -16.12 3.29
C ARG A 163 -9.71 -16.41 3.75
N LYS A 164 -10.02 -17.67 4.08
CA LYS A 164 -11.34 -18.07 4.61
C LYS A 164 -11.69 -17.27 5.87
N ARG A 165 -10.78 -17.25 6.85
CA ARG A 165 -10.95 -16.47 8.09
C ARG A 165 -11.11 -14.97 7.81
N SER A 166 -10.32 -14.40 6.91
CA SER A 166 -10.42 -12.98 6.53
C SER A 166 -11.78 -12.67 5.89
N LYS A 167 -12.28 -13.56 5.03
CA LYS A 167 -13.62 -13.46 4.41
C LYS A 167 -14.71 -13.53 5.47
N GLU A 168 -14.67 -14.52 6.36
CA GLU A 168 -15.62 -14.66 7.46
C GLU A 168 -15.58 -13.48 8.43
N TYR A 169 -14.38 -12.97 8.74
CA TYR A 169 -14.21 -11.78 9.56
C TYR A 169 -14.83 -10.56 8.87
N SER A 170 -14.56 -10.37 7.59
CA SER A 170 -15.13 -9.27 6.80
C SER A 170 -16.65 -9.38 6.64
N ALA A 171 -17.20 -10.60 6.64
CA ALA A 171 -18.65 -10.83 6.60
C ALA A 171 -19.32 -10.58 7.95
N ARG A 172 -18.64 -10.88 9.07
CA ARG A 172 -19.14 -10.66 10.44
C ARG A 172 -18.95 -9.23 10.93
N THR A 173 -17.96 -8.53 10.40
CA THR A 173 -17.63 -7.16 10.80
C THR A 173 -18.31 -6.24 9.79
N PRO A 174 -19.51 -5.70 10.07
CA PRO A 174 -20.06 -4.65 9.23
C PRO A 174 -19.02 -3.55 9.15
N ARG A 175 -18.45 -3.35 7.96
CA ARG A 175 -17.74 -2.11 7.69
C ARG A 175 -18.77 -1.02 7.81
N PHE A 176 -18.47 0.01 8.58
CA PHE A 176 -19.31 1.20 8.62
C PHE A 176 -19.65 1.61 7.20
N SER A 177 -20.95 1.71 6.92
CA SER A 177 -21.40 2.00 5.57
C SER A 177 -20.91 3.38 5.15
N VAL A 178 -20.74 3.58 3.85
CA VAL A 178 -20.40 4.90 3.29
C VAL A 178 -21.40 5.95 3.77
N GLU A 179 -22.67 5.54 3.96
CA GLU A 179 -23.73 6.42 4.44
C GLU A 179 -23.54 6.85 5.90
N VAL A 180 -23.19 5.92 6.80
CA VAL A 180 -22.89 6.27 8.20
C VAL A 180 -21.68 7.20 8.28
N LYS A 181 -20.67 6.97 7.43
CA LYS A 181 -19.53 7.88 7.33
C LYS A 181 -19.93 9.28 6.87
N ARG A 182 -20.76 9.38 5.83
CA ARG A 182 -21.28 10.65 5.31
C ARG A 182 -22.08 11.39 6.37
N ARG A 183 -22.97 10.68 7.08
CA ARG A 183 -23.79 11.21 8.18
C ARG A 183 -22.93 11.79 9.30
N LEU A 184 -21.96 11.03 9.81
CA LEU A 184 -21.11 11.47 10.92
C LEU A 184 -20.24 12.69 10.58
N VAL A 185 -19.80 12.81 9.33
CA VAL A 185 -19.09 14.01 8.85
C VAL A 185 -20.04 15.22 8.77
N ALA A 186 -21.29 15.01 8.33
CA ALA A 186 -22.29 16.06 8.27
C ALA A 186 -22.76 16.54 9.65
N GLU A 187 -22.81 15.64 10.65
CA GLU A 187 -23.17 15.96 12.04
C GLU A 187 -22.08 16.77 12.77
N HIS A 188 -20.82 16.68 12.32
CA HIS A 188 -19.69 17.39 12.93
C HIS A 188 -18.83 18.08 11.85
N PRO A 189 -19.35 19.12 11.18
CA PRO A 189 -18.71 19.72 10.01
C PRO A 189 -17.45 20.52 10.34
N GLU A 190 -17.33 21.04 11.58
CA GLU A 190 -16.30 22.02 11.92
C GLU A 190 -15.30 21.53 12.98
N ARG A 191 -15.72 20.66 13.89
CA ARG A 191 -14.99 20.36 15.12
C ARG A 191 -15.04 18.89 15.49
N CYS A 192 -14.01 18.44 16.19
CA CYS A 192 -13.98 17.10 16.76
C CYS A 192 -15.02 16.94 17.87
N PRO A 193 -15.91 15.93 17.80
CA PRO A 193 -16.92 15.72 18.84
C PRO A 193 -16.35 15.21 20.17
N ARG A 194 -15.04 14.92 20.26
CA ARG A 194 -14.38 14.50 21.50
C ARG A 194 -13.69 15.64 22.24
N CYS A 195 -12.93 16.46 21.53
CA CYS A 195 -12.10 17.51 22.13
C CYS A 195 -12.46 18.92 21.66
N SER A 196 -13.47 19.07 20.79
CA SER A 196 -13.98 20.34 20.26
C SER A 196 -12.98 21.18 19.44
N THR A 197 -11.76 20.67 19.21
CA THR A 197 -10.76 21.28 18.33
C THR A 197 -11.29 21.38 16.89
N ALA A 198 -11.06 22.52 16.24
CA ALA A 198 -11.48 22.73 14.86
C ALA A 198 -10.72 21.80 13.91
N TRP A 199 -11.40 21.29 12.88
CA TRP A 199 -10.76 20.40 11.91
C TRP A 199 -9.60 21.05 11.16
N SER A 200 -9.64 22.38 10.99
CA SER A 200 -8.57 23.19 10.40
C SER A 200 -7.30 23.25 11.25
N GLU A 201 -7.40 23.02 12.57
CA GLU A 201 -6.27 23.08 13.51
C GLU A 201 -5.60 21.71 13.69
N ILE A 202 -6.24 20.63 13.24
CA ILE A 202 -5.70 19.27 13.37
C ILE A 202 -4.64 19.03 12.29
N LYS A 203 -3.41 18.75 12.72
CA LYS A 203 -2.32 18.37 11.82
C LYS A 203 -2.67 17.07 11.07
N PRO A 204 -2.50 17.02 9.73
CA PRO A 204 -2.73 15.80 8.95
C PRO A 204 -1.84 14.65 9.41
N HIS A 205 -2.38 13.44 9.42
CA HIS A 205 -1.63 12.23 9.73
C HIS A 205 -1.09 11.58 8.44
N ALA A 206 0.11 11.01 8.48
CA ALA A 206 0.76 10.41 7.31
C ALA A 206 -0.07 9.30 6.63
N GLN A 207 -0.86 8.53 7.39
CA GLN A 207 -1.72 7.48 6.84
C GLN A 207 -3.04 8.04 6.25
N HIS A 208 -3.44 9.23 6.66
CA HIS A 208 -4.69 9.89 6.24
C HIS A 208 -4.42 11.37 5.92
N PRO A 209 -3.60 11.66 4.90
CA PRO A 209 -3.14 13.03 4.62
C PRO A 209 -4.29 13.96 4.18
N ASN A 210 -5.38 13.39 3.67
CA ASN A 210 -6.48 14.13 3.07
C ASN A 210 -7.65 14.37 4.03
N THR A 211 -7.59 13.89 5.28
CA THR A 211 -8.69 14.02 6.23
C THR A 211 -8.18 14.35 7.63
N PRO A 212 -8.71 15.40 8.30
CA PRO A 212 -8.31 15.77 9.66
C PRO A 212 -8.94 14.86 10.74
N TRP A 213 -9.83 13.96 10.34
CA TRP A 213 -10.56 13.04 11.22
C TRP A 213 -10.28 11.58 10.84
N HIS A 214 -10.51 10.70 11.81
CA HIS A 214 -10.48 9.26 11.69
C HIS A 214 -11.86 8.69 11.99
N PHE A 215 -12.21 7.61 11.30
CA PHE A 215 -13.44 6.88 11.56
C PHE A 215 -13.14 5.78 12.59
N ASP A 216 -13.82 5.80 13.73
CA ASP A 216 -13.55 4.90 14.85
C ASP A 216 -14.83 4.57 15.63
N HIS A 217 -14.69 3.85 16.75
CA HIS A 217 -15.77 3.43 17.63
C HIS A 217 -15.88 4.35 18.86
N HIS A 218 -17.02 4.39 19.56
CA HIS A 218 -17.09 4.95 20.91
C HIS A 218 -16.30 4.06 21.88
N VAL A 219 -16.58 2.76 21.89
CA VAL A 219 -15.84 1.72 22.63
C VAL A 219 -15.11 0.84 21.61
N SER A 220 -13.80 0.66 21.79
CA SER A 220 -13.02 -0.21 20.90
C SER A 220 -13.53 -1.66 20.98
N PRO A 221 -13.54 -2.42 19.87
CA PRO A 221 -13.80 -3.85 19.92
C PRO A 221 -12.85 -4.64 20.84
N GLN A 222 -11.64 -4.13 21.06
CA GLN A 222 -10.68 -4.71 22.01
C GLN A 222 -11.09 -4.53 23.48
N HIS A 223 -12.00 -3.60 23.76
CA HIS A 223 -12.53 -3.29 25.09
C HIS A 223 -14.03 -3.59 25.19
N GLY A 224 -14.53 -4.56 24.39
CA GLY A 224 -15.93 -5.00 24.45
C GLY A 224 -16.92 -4.16 23.65
N GLY A 225 -16.46 -3.20 22.83
CA GLY A 225 -17.32 -2.53 21.86
C GLY A 225 -17.71 -3.45 20.71
N ASP A 226 -18.79 -3.11 20.01
CA ASP A 226 -19.23 -3.80 18.80
C ASP A 226 -18.89 -2.97 17.54
N ASN A 227 -19.33 -3.42 16.36
CA ASN A 227 -19.22 -2.64 15.12
C ASN A 227 -20.59 -2.05 14.73
N SER A 228 -21.46 -1.78 15.71
CA SER A 228 -22.79 -1.24 15.47
C SER A 228 -22.70 0.20 14.95
N TYR A 229 -23.75 0.66 14.28
CA TYR A 229 -23.79 2.03 13.75
C TYR A 229 -23.86 3.06 14.89
N GLU A 230 -24.38 2.65 16.03
CA GLU A 230 -24.49 3.40 17.28
C GLU A 230 -23.13 3.54 17.95
N ASN A 231 -22.26 2.54 17.81
CA ASN A 231 -20.89 2.62 18.29
C ASN A 231 -19.96 3.36 17.30
N ALA A 232 -20.42 3.77 16.13
CA ALA A 232 -19.63 4.48 15.12
C ALA A 232 -19.43 5.97 15.45
N ARG A 233 -18.22 6.52 15.24
CA ARG A 233 -17.95 7.96 15.40
C ARG A 233 -16.82 8.46 14.51
N ILE A 234 -16.76 9.79 14.34
CA ILE A 234 -15.55 10.47 13.84
C ILE A 234 -14.83 11.21 14.96
N ILE A 235 -13.50 11.13 15.00
CA ILE A 235 -12.65 11.82 15.97
C ILE A 235 -11.36 12.32 15.33
N CYS A 236 -10.70 13.33 15.91
CA CYS A 236 -9.39 13.77 15.43
C CYS A 236 -8.32 12.71 15.69
N TRP A 237 -7.24 12.75 14.93
CA TRP A 237 -6.12 11.81 15.08
C TRP A 237 -5.52 11.78 16.51
N PRO A 238 -5.25 12.93 17.17
CA PRO A 238 -4.78 12.92 18.56
C PRO A 238 -5.73 12.20 19.53
N CYS A 239 -7.04 12.39 19.36
CA CYS A 239 -8.05 11.70 20.18
C CYS A 239 -8.07 10.20 19.94
N ASN A 240 -7.93 9.77 18.68
CA ASN A 240 -7.88 8.36 18.33
C ASN A 240 -6.65 7.69 18.95
N LEU A 241 -5.48 8.31 18.83
CA LEU A 241 -4.24 7.81 19.41
C LEU A 241 -4.33 7.71 20.94
N GLY A 242 -4.87 8.75 21.59
CA GLY A 242 -5.13 8.74 23.02
C GLY A 242 -6.18 7.72 23.48
N LYS A 243 -7.00 7.18 22.56
CA LYS A 243 -7.89 6.05 22.85
C LYS A 243 -7.14 4.72 22.82
N LEU A 244 -6.32 4.51 21.79
CA LEU A 244 -5.55 3.27 21.60
C LEU A 244 -4.48 3.06 22.67
N ASN A 245 -3.95 4.14 23.23
CA ASN A 245 -2.92 4.10 24.26
C ASN A 245 -3.47 3.98 25.70
N LYS A 246 -4.80 3.96 25.90
CA LYS A 246 -5.35 3.66 27.22
C LYS A 246 -5.17 2.17 27.49
N LEU A 247 -4.39 1.84 28.52
CA LEU A 247 -4.39 0.50 29.08
C LEU A 247 -5.82 0.14 29.51
N PRO A 248 -6.28 -1.11 29.33
CA PRO A 248 -7.54 -1.54 29.91
C PRO A 248 -7.50 -1.21 31.40
N ALA A 249 -8.57 -0.59 31.92
CA ALA A 249 -8.70 -0.39 33.36
C ALA A 249 -8.56 -1.76 34.04
N ALA A 250 -7.66 -1.84 35.02
CA ALA A 250 -7.39 -3.04 35.80
C ALA A 250 -8.63 -3.46 36.62
#